data_AF-A0A6L3EZH1-F1
#
_entry.id   AF-A0A6L3EZH1-F1
#
_cell.length_a   1.000
_cell.length_b   1.000
_cell.length_c   1.000
_cell.angle_alpha   90.00
_cell.angle_beta   90.00
_cell.angle_gamma   90.00
#
_symmetry.space_group_name_H-M   'P 1'
#
loop_
_entity.id
_entity.type
_entity.pdbx_description
1 polymer ?
#
loop_
_entity_poly.entity_id
_entity_poly.type
_entity_poly.pdbx_seq_one_letter_code
_entity_poly.pdbx_strand_id
1 'polypeptide(L)'
;MNLTAVGDPSVASTAYANSNQVAFTPILDVGDTETFTYTVSDGQLAETAVVHIKMVAGDKAASAGETMSLSNIGSSSATDVSIQIPADVIAGTEQFSMVFDEAALTANAPQGFAFAGVVFTLTPYEDGTPMPSPYALDKPLTLTLVYDDADLEAVRDGEAGLELHYWDGASWQTDGITIVERDLDNNRLVVEINHLTEFALFGTDGFTVYLPMVVKP
;
A
#
# COMPACT_ATOMS: atom_id res chain seq x y z
N MET A 1 -30.12 -15.00 -10.10
CA MET A 1 -29.68 -13.88 -10.96
C MET A 1 -28.62 -14.42 -11.90
N ASN A 2 -28.73 -14.09 -13.19
CA ASN A 2 -27.78 -14.49 -14.22
C ASN A 2 -27.26 -13.24 -14.92
N LEU A 3 -25.99 -13.24 -15.30
CA LEU A 3 -25.44 -12.25 -16.21
C LEU A 3 -26.10 -12.39 -17.59
N THR A 4 -26.76 -11.33 -18.05
CA THR A 4 -27.50 -11.33 -19.32
C THR A 4 -26.90 -10.43 -20.39
N ALA A 5 -26.11 -9.43 -20.00
CA ALA A 5 -25.39 -8.58 -20.95
C ALA A 5 -24.11 -8.03 -20.35
N VAL A 6 -23.12 -7.81 -21.21
CA VAL A 6 -21.92 -7.02 -20.92
C VAL A 6 -21.80 -6.00 -22.04
N GLY A 7 -21.70 -4.73 -21.67
CA GLY A 7 -21.51 -3.63 -22.60
C GLY A 7 -20.07 -3.56 -23.08
N ASP A 8 -19.87 -2.93 -24.23
CA ASP A 8 -18.54 -2.72 -24.78
C ASP A 8 -17.73 -1.78 -23.87
N PRO A 9 -16.44 -2.08 -23.67
CA PRO A 9 -15.53 -1.13 -23.02
C PRO A 9 -15.39 0.18 -23.81
N SER A 10 -15.19 1.27 -23.07
CA SER A 10 -14.96 2.63 -23.56
C SER A 10 -13.59 2.86 -24.24
N VAL A 11 -12.61 1.98 -24.06
CA VAL A 11 -11.37 1.94 -24.84
C VAL A 11 -11.16 0.59 -25.52
N ALA A 12 -9.98 0.33 -26.10
CA ALA A 12 -9.73 -0.85 -26.94
C ALA A 12 -9.71 -2.21 -26.19
N SER A 13 -10.09 -2.24 -24.92
CA SER A 13 -10.23 -3.46 -24.13
C SER A 13 -11.39 -4.34 -24.64
N THR A 14 -11.47 -5.57 -24.13
CA THR A 14 -12.63 -6.45 -24.39
C THR A 14 -13.31 -6.84 -23.10
N ALA A 15 -14.64 -6.77 -23.04
CA ALA A 15 -15.45 -7.31 -21.96
C ALA A 15 -16.55 -8.18 -22.57
N TYR A 16 -16.78 -9.38 -22.04
CA TYR A 16 -17.86 -10.25 -22.49
C TYR A 16 -18.38 -11.15 -21.38
N ALA A 17 -19.62 -11.62 -21.55
CA ALA A 17 -20.22 -12.57 -20.64
C ALA A 17 -19.59 -13.96 -20.84
N ASN A 18 -19.05 -14.54 -19.78
CA ASN A 18 -18.63 -15.93 -19.71
C ASN A 18 -19.42 -16.65 -18.61
N SER A 19 -20.51 -17.31 -19.01
CA SER A 19 -21.47 -17.89 -18.07
C SER A 19 -22.01 -16.84 -17.09
N ASN A 20 -21.73 -16.97 -15.79
CA ASN A 20 -22.17 -16.02 -14.77
C ASN A 20 -21.05 -15.07 -14.32
N GLN A 21 -20.00 -14.90 -15.13
CA GLN A 21 -18.86 -14.02 -14.88
C GLN A 21 -18.64 -13.08 -16.06
N VAL A 22 -18.05 -11.92 -15.82
CA VAL A 22 -17.52 -11.05 -16.88
C VAL A 22 -16.06 -11.42 -17.11
N ALA A 23 -15.72 -11.79 -18.34
CA ALA A 23 -14.34 -11.92 -18.77
C ALA A 23 -13.89 -10.59 -19.38
N PHE A 24 -12.81 -10.02 -18.84
CA PHE A 24 -12.27 -8.73 -19.27
C PHE A 24 -10.79 -8.87 -19.65
N THR A 25 -10.43 -8.41 -20.85
CA THR A 25 -9.03 -8.31 -21.31
C THR A 25 -8.68 -6.83 -21.44
N PRO A 26 -7.94 -6.25 -20.48
CA PRO A 26 -7.56 -4.84 -20.55
C PRO A 26 -6.58 -4.60 -21.70
N ILE A 27 -6.80 -3.53 -22.45
CA ILE A 27 -5.80 -2.87 -23.29
C ILE A 27 -5.74 -1.42 -22.82
N LEU A 28 -4.98 -1.19 -21.76
CA LEU A 28 -4.83 0.12 -21.11
C LEU A 28 -3.35 0.45 -21.01
N ASP A 29 -3.02 1.72 -21.15
CA ASP A 29 -1.77 2.28 -20.68
C ASP A 29 -1.95 2.83 -19.27
N VAL A 30 -0.84 3.02 -18.57
CA VAL A 30 -0.82 3.67 -17.26
C VAL A 30 -1.51 5.02 -17.30
N GLY A 31 -2.41 5.25 -16.35
CA GLY A 31 -3.22 6.47 -16.24
C GLY A 31 -4.56 6.37 -16.96
N ASP A 32 -4.74 5.38 -17.85
CA ASP A 32 -6.00 5.20 -18.56
C ASP A 32 -7.10 4.69 -17.65
N THR A 33 -8.31 5.16 -17.89
CA THR A 33 -9.54 4.65 -17.29
C THR A 33 -10.38 3.98 -18.35
N GLU A 34 -10.88 2.80 -18.03
CA GLU A 34 -11.82 2.01 -18.80
C GLU A 34 -13.14 1.91 -18.05
N THR A 35 -14.24 1.98 -18.79
CA THR A 35 -15.58 1.78 -18.25
C THR A 35 -16.37 0.86 -19.15
N PHE A 36 -17.12 -0.06 -18.55
CA PHE A 36 -18.12 -0.84 -19.24
C PHE A 36 -19.29 -1.13 -18.30
N THR A 37 -20.38 -1.65 -18.83
CA THR A 37 -21.54 -2.02 -18.01
C THR A 37 -21.77 -3.52 -18.03
N TYR A 38 -22.42 -4.04 -17.01
CA TYR A 38 -22.99 -5.39 -17.10
C TYR A 38 -24.41 -5.39 -16.55
N THR A 39 -25.25 -6.28 -17.08
CA THR A 39 -26.64 -6.41 -16.68
C THR A 39 -26.89 -7.81 -16.15
N VAL A 40 -27.45 -7.91 -14.95
CA VAL A 40 -27.90 -9.16 -14.35
C VAL A 40 -29.43 -9.21 -14.32
N SER A 41 -30.03 -10.38 -14.49
CA SER A 41 -31.48 -10.57 -14.42
C SER A 41 -31.86 -11.87 -13.72
N ASP A 42 -33.02 -11.89 -13.07
CA ASP A 42 -33.66 -13.10 -12.55
C ASP A 42 -34.76 -13.66 -13.48
N GLY A 43 -34.93 -13.07 -14.67
CA GLY A 43 -35.98 -13.41 -15.62
C GLY A 43 -37.28 -12.59 -15.47
N GLN A 44 -37.38 -11.75 -14.43
CA GLN A 44 -38.47 -10.77 -14.28
C GLN A 44 -37.95 -9.34 -14.22
N LEU A 45 -36.89 -9.10 -13.46
CA LEU A 45 -36.23 -7.81 -13.31
C LEU A 45 -34.79 -7.91 -13.82
N ALA A 46 -34.26 -6.79 -14.31
CA ALA A 46 -32.89 -6.67 -14.73
C ALA A 46 -32.30 -5.40 -14.12
N GLU A 47 -31.04 -5.49 -13.71
CA GLU A 47 -30.29 -4.39 -13.10
C GLU A 47 -28.94 -4.26 -13.82
N THR A 48 -28.56 -3.02 -14.11
CA THR A 48 -27.33 -2.69 -14.83
C THR A 48 -26.39 -1.96 -13.89
N ALA A 49 -25.17 -2.47 -13.75
CA ALA A 49 -24.09 -1.85 -13.01
C ALA A 49 -23.00 -1.36 -13.97
N VAL A 50 -22.26 -0.34 -13.54
CA VAL A 50 -21.09 0.20 -14.25
C VAL A 50 -19.83 -0.32 -13.57
N VAL A 51 -18.84 -0.70 -14.36
CA VAL A 51 -17.51 -1.09 -13.91
C VAL A 51 -16.55 0.02 -14.33
N HIS A 52 -15.75 0.51 -13.37
CA HIS A 52 -14.69 1.49 -13.59
C HIS A 52 -13.34 0.84 -13.30
N ILE A 53 -12.44 0.86 -14.28
CA ILE A 53 -11.10 0.26 -14.19
C ILE A 53 -10.10 1.35 -14.50
N LYS A 54 -9.08 1.54 -13.66
CA LYS A 54 -7.99 2.46 -13.94
C LYS A 54 -6.67 1.71 -13.87
N MET A 55 -5.85 1.83 -14.90
CA MET A 55 -4.48 1.30 -14.85
C MET A 55 -3.57 2.36 -14.22
N VAL A 56 -2.73 1.96 -13.28
CA VAL A 56 -1.73 2.83 -12.63
C VAL A 56 -0.35 2.20 -12.82
N ALA A 57 0.70 3.01 -13.04
CA ALA A 57 2.07 2.52 -13.21
C ALA A 57 2.60 2.04 -11.88
N GLY A 58 3.52 1.06 -11.90
CA GLY A 58 4.28 0.69 -10.71
C GLY A 58 3.53 -0.19 -9.71
N ASP A 59 2.20 -0.27 -9.82
CA ASP A 59 1.40 -0.64 -8.65
C ASP A 59 0.72 -2.00 -8.79
N LYS A 60 0.73 -2.75 -7.70
CA LYS A 60 -0.17 -3.89 -7.49
C LYS A 60 -1.43 -3.32 -6.83
N ALA A 61 -2.60 -3.61 -7.40
CA ALA A 61 -3.88 -3.36 -6.74
C ALA A 61 -4.30 -4.58 -5.94
N ALA A 62 -5.01 -4.38 -4.83
CA ALA A 62 -5.60 -5.48 -4.06
C ALA A 62 -6.95 -5.06 -3.48
N SER A 63 -7.81 -6.07 -3.31
CA SER A 63 -9.15 -5.91 -2.76
C SER A 63 -9.28 -6.39 -1.31
N ALA A 64 -10.41 -6.06 -0.67
CA ALA A 64 -10.75 -6.57 0.65
C ALA A 64 -10.67 -8.11 0.70
N GLY A 65 -10.00 -8.65 1.72
CA GLY A 65 -9.81 -10.08 1.92
C GLY A 65 -8.61 -10.69 1.16
N GLU A 66 -7.89 -9.90 0.37
CA GLU A 66 -6.74 -10.36 -0.40
C GLU A 66 -5.40 -10.01 0.27
N THR A 67 -4.35 -10.64 -0.22
CA THR A 67 -2.97 -10.31 0.13
C THR A 67 -2.26 -9.69 -1.07
N MET A 68 -1.76 -8.48 -0.90
CA MET A 68 -0.80 -7.88 -1.81
C MET A 68 0.61 -8.36 -1.45
N SER A 69 1.44 -8.62 -2.45
CA SER A 69 2.87 -8.94 -2.26
C SER A 69 3.67 -8.28 -3.37
N LEU A 70 4.65 -7.49 -2.99
CA LEU A 70 5.55 -6.71 -3.82
C LEU A 70 6.96 -7.14 -3.45
N SER A 71 7.80 -7.36 -4.45
CA SER A 71 9.19 -7.78 -4.25
C SER A 71 10.15 -6.86 -4.99
N ASN A 72 11.37 -6.80 -4.50
CA ASN A 72 12.44 -5.96 -5.05
C ASN A 72 12.07 -4.46 -5.08
N ILE A 73 11.52 -3.96 -3.98
CA ILE A 73 11.14 -2.55 -3.83
C ILE A 73 12.15 -1.81 -2.95
N GLY A 74 12.18 -0.48 -3.04
CA GLY A 74 13.05 0.37 -2.23
C GLY A 74 14.47 0.42 -2.79
N SER A 75 15.43 0.63 -1.88
CA SER A 75 16.84 0.87 -2.22
C SER A 75 17.61 -0.40 -2.58
N SER A 76 17.08 -1.58 -2.20
CA SER A 76 17.65 -2.89 -2.49
C SER A 76 16.63 -3.82 -3.17
N SER A 77 17.13 -4.69 -4.04
CA SER A 77 16.31 -5.77 -4.62
C SER A 77 15.98 -6.89 -3.63
N ALA A 78 16.44 -6.83 -2.37
CA ALA A 78 16.10 -7.81 -1.34
C ALA A 78 14.97 -7.36 -0.40
N THR A 79 14.44 -6.15 -0.61
CA THR A 79 13.36 -5.60 0.19
C THR A 79 12.01 -5.93 -0.45
N ASP A 80 11.11 -6.52 0.35
CA ASP A 80 9.78 -6.97 -0.07
C ASP A 80 8.71 -6.42 0.90
N VAL A 81 7.51 -6.14 0.38
CA VAL A 81 6.34 -5.76 1.18
C VAL A 81 5.16 -6.68 0.88
N SER A 82 4.54 -7.21 1.92
CA SER A 82 3.25 -7.87 1.82
C SER A 82 2.21 -7.19 2.70
N ILE A 83 0.99 -7.03 2.17
CA ILE A 83 -0.10 -6.35 2.86
C ILE A 83 -1.31 -7.27 2.84
N GLN A 84 -1.75 -7.68 4.01
CA GLN A 84 -2.97 -8.46 4.20
C GLN A 84 -4.13 -7.51 4.49
N ILE A 85 -5.17 -7.58 3.66
CA ILE A 85 -6.33 -6.71 3.74
C ILE A 85 -7.48 -7.50 4.36
N PRO A 86 -8.00 -7.11 5.53
CA PRO A 86 -9.19 -7.74 6.09
C PRO A 86 -10.39 -7.62 5.15
N ALA A 87 -11.26 -8.63 5.14
CA ALA A 87 -12.49 -8.59 4.33
C ALA A 87 -13.46 -7.48 4.78
N ASP A 88 -13.39 -7.06 6.04
CA ASP A 88 -14.18 -6.00 6.67
C ASP A 88 -13.34 -4.74 6.97
N VAL A 89 -12.33 -4.46 6.13
CA VAL A 89 -11.42 -3.30 6.28
C VAL A 89 -12.16 -1.97 6.44
N ILE A 90 -13.28 -1.81 5.71
CA ILE A 90 -14.23 -0.71 5.84
C ILE A 90 -15.62 -1.29 6.09
N ALA A 91 -16.28 -0.82 7.13
CA ALA A 91 -17.56 -1.35 7.57
C ALA A 91 -18.66 -1.04 6.55
N GLY A 92 -19.36 -2.09 6.11
CA GLY A 92 -20.47 -1.96 5.17
C GLY A 92 -20.06 -1.84 3.70
N THR A 93 -18.77 -1.99 3.40
CA THR A 93 -18.24 -1.97 2.04
C THR A 93 -17.87 -3.38 1.59
N GLU A 94 -18.40 -3.82 0.45
CA GLU A 94 -18.06 -5.13 -0.15
C GLU A 94 -16.84 -5.05 -1.07
N GLN A 95 -16.43 -3.84 -1.47
CA GLN A 95 -15.31 -3.60 -2.38
C GLN A 95 -14.43 -2.47 -1.84
N PHE A 96 -13.23 -2.82 -1.45
CA PHE A 96 -12.15 -1.88 -1.16
C PHE A 96 -11.08 -2.06 -2.23
N SER A 97 -10.50 -0.98 -2.72
CA SER A 97 -9.35 -1.04 -3.62
C SER A 97 -8.30 -0.05 -3.16
N MET A 98 -7.05 -0.47 -3.23
CA MET A 98 -5.92 0.40 -2.97
C MET A 98 -4.80 0.13 -3.96
N VAL A 99 -3.94 1.12 -4.07
CA VAL A 99 -2.80 1.18 -4.97
C VAL A 99 -1.56 1.45 -4.12
N PHE A 100 -0.54 0.63 -4.28
CA PHE A 100 0.78 0.80 -3.65
C PHE A 100 1.71 1.44 -4.66
N ASP A 101 2.22 2.64 -4.39
CA ASP A 101 3.19 3.36 -5.22
C ASP A 101 4.51 3.52 -4.47
N GLU A 102 5.59 3.00 -5.02
CA GLU A 102 6.94 3.18 -4.47
C GLU A 102 7.50 4.54 -4.89
N ALA A 103 8.15 5.25 -3.95
CA ALA A 103 8.75 6.53 -4.23
C ALA A 103 10.21 6.61 -3.77
N ALA A 104 10.87 7.72 -4.11
CA ALA A 104 12.11 8.10 -3.46
C ALA A 104 11.79 8.99 -2.24
N LEU A 105 12.60 8.92 -1.19
CA LEU A 105 12.39 9.75 0.00
C LEU A 105 12.61 11.22 -0.35
N THR A 106 11.58 12.05 -0.18
CA THR A 106 11.65 13.48 -0.51
C THR A 106 11.73 14.37 0.73
N ALA A 107 11.10 13.98 1.84
CA ALA A 107 11.19 14.66 3.13
C ALA A 107 12.41 14.20 3.92
N ASN A 108 12.94 15.08 4.77
CA ASN A 108 14.04 14.70 5.67
C ASN A 108 13.56 13.64 6.67
N ALA A 109 14.45 12.72 7.02
CA ALA A 109 14.22 11.78 8.12
C ALA A 109 13.97 12.54 9.44
N PRO A 110 13.20 11.96 10.38
CA PRO A 110 13.02 12.52 11.71
C PRO A 110 14.35 12.73 12.43
N GLN A 111 14.39 13.72 13.32
CA GLN A 111 15.57 13.91 14.15
C GLN A 111 15.84 12.64 14.98
N GLY A 112 17.07 12.12 14.93
CA GLY A 112 17.42 10.90 15.65
C GLY A 112 17.21 9.62 14.84
N PHE A 113 16.86 9.74 13.55
CA PHE A 113 16.56 8.62 12.67
C PHE A 113 17.27 8.75 11.32
N ALA A 114 17.69 7.60 10.80
CA ALA A 114 18.19 7.41 9.45
C ALA A 114 17.14 6.65 8.61
N PHE A 115 17.08 6.95 7.33
CA PHE A 115 16.26 6.21 6.37
C PHE A 115 16.75 4.78 6.22
N ALA A 116 15.83 3.82 6.20
CA ALA A 116 16.10 2.39 6.17
C ALA A 116 15.52 1.76 4.89
N GLY A 117 15.84 2.35 3.74
CA GLY A 117 15.73 1.70 2.43
C GLY A 117 14.41 1.84 1.68
N VAL A 118 13.26 1.98 2.35
CA VAL A 118 11.95 1.95 1.66
C VAL A 118 11.00 3.08 2.05
N VAL A 119 10.36 3.68 1.04
CA VAL A 119 9.25 4.63 1.15
C VAL A 119 8.21 4.32 0.08
N PHE A 120 6.93 4.39 0.45
CA PHE A 120 5.82 4.07 -0.44
C PHE A 120 4.54 4.79 -0.01
N THR A 121 3.59 4.91 -0.93
CA THR A 121 2.27 5.48 -0.68
C THR A 121 1.19 4.42 -0.89
N LEU A 122 0.24 4.37 0.02
CA LEU A 122 -1.01 3.62 -0.17
C LEU A 122 -2.13 4.60 -0.49
N THR A 123 -2.70 4.48 -1.68
CA THR A 123 -3.81 5.34 -2.13
C THR A 123 -5.08 4.49 -2.26
N PRO A 124 -6.16 4.79 -1.52
CA PRO A 124 -7.44 4.12 -1.71
C PRO A 124 -8.12 4.62 -3.00
N TYR A 125 -8.91 3.75 -3.63
CA TYR A 125 -9.69 4.06 -4.81
C TYR A 125 -11.13 3.61 -4.63
N GLU A 126 -12.05 4.47 -5.07
CA GLU A 126 -13.48 4.18 -5.18
C GLU A 126 -13.90 4.44 -6.62
N ASP A 127 -14.43 3.41 -7.31
CA ASP A 127 -14.83 3.48 -8.71
C ASP A 127 -13.76 4.10 -9.64
N GLY A 128 -12.49 3.73 -9.44
CA GLY A 128 -11.36 4.23 -10.23
C GLY A 128 -10.92 5.66 -9.90
N THR A 129 -11.54 6.32 -8.91
CA THR A 129 -11.17 7.64 -8.43
C THR A 129 -10.33 7.53 -7.15
N PRO A 130 -9.16 8.18 -7.06
CA PRO A 130 -8.38 8.17 -5.82
C PRO A 130 -9.14 8.92 -4.72
N MET A 131 -9.20 8.31 -3.55
CA MET A 131 -9.81 8.91 -2.36
C MET A 131 -8.81 9.86 -1.66
N PRO A 132 -9.30 10.75 -0.78
CA PRO A 132 -8.43 11.65 -0.03
C PRO A 132 -7.41 10.91 0.85
N SER A 133 -6.22 11.49 0.99
CA SER A 133 -5.18 11.07 1.94
C SER A 133 -5.02 12.16 3.03
N PRO A 134 -4.92 11.80 4.33
CA PRO A 134 -4.97 10.45 4.89
C PRO A 134 -6.37 9.82 4.81
N TYR A 135 -6.44 8.51 4.61
CA TYR A 135 -7.69 7.74 4.63
C TYR A 135 -7.72 6.79 5.82
N ALA A 136 -8.68 6.95 6.73
CA ALA A 136 -8.80 6.10 7.91
C ALA A 136 -9.53 4.78 7.61
N LEU A 137 -9.12 3.70 8.27
CA LEU A 137 -9.68 2.36 8.15
C LEU A 137 -10.49 1.98 9.40
N ASP A 138 -11.53 1.16 9.23
CA ASP A 138 -12.32 0.63 10.36
C ASP A 138 -11.63 -0.60 11.00
N LYS A 139 -10.84 -1.33 10.22
CA LYS A 139 -9.94 -2.40 10.67
C LYS A 139 -8.53 -2.17 10.14
N PRO A 140 -7.49 -2.49 10.93
CA PRO A 140 -6.13 -2.31 10.48
C PRO A 140 -5.76 -3.29 9.35
N LEU A 141 -4.88 -2.87 8.45
CA LEU A 141 -4.16 -3.78 7.55
C LEU A 141 -2.95 -4.35 8.28
N THR A 142 -2.59 -5.60 7.99
CA THR A 142 -1.30 -6.16 8.43
C THR A 142 -0.28 -6.01 7.32
N LEU A 143 0.79 -5.28 7.59
CA LEU A 143 1.89 -5.04 6.67
C LEU A 143 3.14 -5.79 7.16
N THR A 144 3.75 -6.57 6.27
CA THR A 144 4.98 -7.31 6.49
C THR A 144 6.06 -6.73 5.59
N LEU A 145 7.11 -6.18 6.20
CA LEU A 145 8.32 -5.69 5.54
C LEU A 145 9.42 -6.72 5.72
N VAL A 146 9.98 -7.19 4.62
CA VAL A 146 11.29 -7.85 4.62
C VAL A 146 12.29 -6.80 4.16
N TYR A 147 13.35 -6.58 4.94
CA TYR A 147 14.37 -5.56 4.67
C TYR A 147 15.74 -6.17 4.39
N ASP A 148 16.61 -5.40 3.75
CA ASP A 148 18.01 -5.76 3.53
C ASP A 148 18.92 -5.09 4.57
N ASP A 149 19.85 -5.82 5.15
CA ASP A 149 20.85 -5.28 6.08
C ASP A 149 21.75 -4.24 5.40
N ALA A 150 21.93 -4.35 4.07
CA ALA A 150 22.67 -3.36 3.30
C ALA A 150 22.01 -1.97 3.34
N ASP A 151 20.69 -1.89 3.52
CA ASP A 151 19.96 -0.63 3.65
C ASP A 151 20.06 -0.03 5.07
N LEU A 152 20.67 -0.76 6.02
CA LEU A 152 20.75 -0.38 7.43
C LEU A 152 22.11 0.22 7.84
N GLU A 153 23.03 0.47 6.91
CA GLU A 153 24.38 0.98 7.22
C GLU A 153 24.36 2.29 8.03
N ALA A 154 23.34 3.14 7.82
CA ALA A 154 23.16 4.40 8.54
C ALA A 154 22.36 4.26 9.85
N VAL A 155 21.76 3.09 10.10
CA VAL A 155 20.95 2.80 11.29
C VAL A 155 21.86 2.26 12.40
N ARG A 156 21.97 3.01 13.49
CA ARG A 156 22.99 2.74 14.51
C ARG A 156 22.64 1.60 15.45
N ASP A 157 21.39 1.53 15.88
CA ASP A 157 20.93 0.46 16.79
C ASP A 157 20.48 -0.80 16.02
N GLY A 158 20.79 -0.84 14.72
CA GLY A 158 20.46 -1.92 13.80
C GLY A 158 18.96 -2.17 13.68
N GLU A 159 18.63 -3.39 13.31
CA GLU A 159 17.27 -3.88 13.03
C GLU A 159 16.29 -3.72 14.20
N ALA A 160 16.81 -3.76 15.44
CA ALA A 160 15.99 -3.61 16.65
C ALA A 160 15.37 -2.21 16.78
N GLY A 161 15.99 -1.20 16.15
CA GLY A 161 15.54 0.19 16.16
C GLY A 161 14.65 0.58 14.97
N LEU A 162 14.26 -0.38 14.11
CA LEU A 162 13.47 -0.07 12.92
C LEU A 162 12.03 0.33 13.24
N GLU A 163 11.51 1.38 12.61
CA GLU A 163 10.15 1.85 12.81
C GLU A 163 9.56 2.29 11.48
N LEU A 164 8.32 1.89 11.21
CA LEU A 164 7.54 2.44 10.10
C LEU A 164 6.90 3.74 10.58
N HIS A 165 7.15 4.83 9.87
CA HIS A 165 6.51 6.12 10.12
C HIS A 165 5.67 6.54 8.92
N TYR A 166 4.69 7.42 9.13
CA TYR A 166 3.90 8.02 8.07
C TYR A 166 4.10 9.53 7.99
N TRP A 167 3.97 10.10 6.79
CA TRP A 167 4.08 11.54 6.59
C TRP A 167 2.74 12.24 6.78
N ASP A 168 2.66 13.22 7.69
CA ASP A 168 1.44 14.01 7.95
C ASP A 168 1.33 15.31 7.12
N GLY A 169 2.30 15.56 6.23
CA GLY A 169 2.45 16.83 5.49
C GLY A 169 3.49 17.79 6.06
N ALA A 170 3.94 17.57 7.30
CA ALA A 170 4.91 18.42 7.99
C ALA A 170 6.02 17.62 8.70
N SER A 171 5.72 16.43 9.19
CA SER A 171 6.59 15.57 9.97
C SER A 171 6.23 14.11 9.79
N TRP A 172 7.20 13.23 10.02
CA TRP A 172 6.92 11.81 10.14
C TRP A 172 6.40 11.48 11.53
N GLN A 173 5.36 10.65 11.58
CA GLN A 173 4.61 10.29 12.78
C GLN A 173 4.44 8.77 12.89
N THR A 174 4.09 8.28 14.07
CA THR A 174 3.85 6.85 14.34
C THR A 174 2.40 6.54 14.74
N ASP A 175 1.55 7.56 14.87
CA ASP A 175 0.15 7.37 15.21
C ASP A 175 -0.56 6.45 14.21
N GLY A 176 -1.33 5.49 14.73
CA GLY A 176 -2.05 4.53 13.89
C GLY A 176 -1.22 3.38 13.35
N ILE A 177 0.06 3.27 13.75
CA ILE A 177 0.96 2.16 13.42
C ILE A 177 1.25 1.37 14.70
N THR A 178 1.08 0.06 14.67
CA THR A 178 1.38 -0.85 15.78
C THR A 178 2.34 -1.93 15.34
N ILE A 179 3.48 -2.08 15.99
CA ILE A 179 4.41 -3.18 15.70
C ILE A 179 3.88 -4.48 16.31
N VAL A 180 3.69 -5.47 15.46
CA VAL A 180 3.19 -6.80 15.82
C VAL A 180 4.34 -7.77 16.07
N GLU A 181 5.34 -7.76 15.18
CA GLU A 181 6.46 -8.70 15.24
C GLU A 181 7.76 -8.03 14.74
N ARG A 182 8.87 -8.41 15.36
CA ARG A 182 10.23 -8.20 14.84
C ARG A 182 10.92 -9.55 14.81
N ASP A 183 11.32 -9.98 13.64
CA ASP A 183 12.08 -11.21 13.41
C ASP A 183 13.44 -10.81 12.83
N LEU A 184 14.42 -10.68 13.73
CA LEU A 184 15.78 -10.23 13.43
C LEU A 184 16.61 -11.33 12.75
N ASP A 185 16.17 -12.59 12.81
CA ASP A 185 16.88 -13.69 12.15
C ASP A 185 16.52 -13.76 10.66
N ASN A 186 15.35 -13.24 10.28
CA ASN A 186 14.82 -13.28 8.92
C ASN A 186 14.55 -11.89 8.34
N ASN A 187 15.13 -10.85 8.93
CA ASN A 187 15.04 -9.46 8.50
C ASN A 187 13.60 -9.00 8.23
N ARG A 188 12.67 -9.32 9.15
CA ARG A 188 11.23 -9.09 8.97
C ARG A 188 10.64 -8.22 10.08
N LEU A 189 9.91 -7.18 9.67
CA LEU A 189 9.11 -6.33 10.54
C LEU A 189 7.63 -6.48 10.15
N VAL A 190 6.76 -6.83 11.10
CA VAL A 190 5.31 -6.89 10.89
C VAL A 190 4.64 -5.79 11.70
N VAL A 191 3.80 -5.01 11.04
CA VAL A 191 3.03 -3.92 11.65
C VAL A 191 1.56 -3.99 11.26
N GLU A 192 0.72 -3.41 12.10
CA GLU A 192 -0.66 -3.06 11.77
C GLU A 192 -0.75 -1.55 11.51
N ILE A 193 -1.46 -1.16 10.44
CA ILE A 193 -1.72 0.25 10.09
C ILE A 193 -3.23 0.50 10.01
N ASN A 194 -3.72 1.62 10.55
CA ASN A 194 -5.15 1.95 10.55
C ASN A 194 -5.52 3.10 9.61
N HIS A 195 -4.58 3.53 8.76
CA HIS A 195 -4.81 4.56 7.76
C HIS A 195 -3.93 4.31 6.53
N LEU A 196 -4.30 4.95 5.41
CA LEU A 196 -3.54 4.93 4.16
C LEU A 196 -2.97 6.33 3.88
N THR A 197 -1.65 6.39 3.76
CA THR A 197 -0.84 7.59 3.54
C THR A 197 0.47 7.21 2.81
N GLU A 198 1.41 8.15 2.77
CA GLU A 198 2.84 7.86 2.56
C GLU A 198 3.46 7.29 3.85
N PHE A 199 4.29 6.26 3.70
CA PHE A 199 5.03 5.59 4.76
C PHE A 199 6.51 5.44 4.38
N ALA A 200 7.39 5.50 5.37
CA ALA A 200 8.81 5.21 5.20
C ALA A 200 9.35 4.41 6.39
N LEU A 201 10.28 3.50 6.11
CA LEU A 201 11.01 2.78 7.15
C LEU A 201 12.21 3.61 7.59
N PHE A 202 12.34 3.79 8.89
CA PHE A 202 13.47 4.46 9.53
C PHE A 202 14.09 3.56 10.59
N GLY A 203 15.32 3.87 10.98
CA GLY A 203 15.92 3.31 12.17
C GLY A 203 16.68 4.37 12.95
N THR A 204 16.86 4.20 14.24
CA THR A 204 17.53 5.20 15.09
C THR A 204 18.98 5.43 14.65
N ASP A 205 19.37 6.69 14.43
CA ASP A 205 20.73 7.10 14.05
C ASP A 205 21.67 7.28 15.28
N GLY A 206 21.09 7.24 16.48
CA GLY A 206 21.75 7.39 17.78
C GLY A 206 22.13 8.83 18.11
N PHE A 207 21.97 9.25 19.37
CA PHE A 207 22.40 10.58 19.80
C PHE A 207 23.93 10.68 19.89
N THR A 208 24.47 11.81 19.43
CA THR A 208 25.86 12.20 19.73
C THR A 208 25.97 12.64 21.20
N VAL A 209 26.73 11.88 22.01
CA VAL A 209 27.09 12.30 23.37
C VAL A 209 28.35 13.17 23.31
N TYR A 210 28.20 14.47 23.53
CA TYR A 210 29.36 15.35 23.71
C TYR A 210 29.90 15.20 25.14
N LEU A 211 31.04 14.50 25.28
CA LEU A 211 31.76 14.46 26.54
C LEU A 211 32.52 15.79 26.76
N PRO A 212 32.49 16.38 27.96
CA PRO A 212 33.31 17.56 28.24
C PRO A 212 34.80 17.23 28.08
N MET A 213 35.50 18.04 27.28
CA MET A 213 36.95 17.94 27.14
C MET A 213 37.62 18.44 28.42
N VAL A 214 38.18 17.52 29.23
CA VAL A 214 39.03 17.89 30.37
C VAL A 214 40.43 18.16 29.86
N VAL A 215 40.79 19.43 29.70
CA VAL A 215 42.17 19.85 29.48
C VAL A 215 42.80 20.06 30.85
N LYS A 216 43.85 19.28 31.19
CA LYS A 216 44.63 19.56 32.40
C LYS A 216 45.40 20.87 32.20
N PRO A 217 45.47 21.74 33.23
CA PRO A 217 46.28 22.96 33.18
C PRO A 217 47.77 22.67 33.05
#